data_AF-A0AA95I198-F1
#
_entry.id   AF-A0AA95I198-F1
#
_cell.length_a   1.000
_cell.length_b   1.000
_cell.length_c   1.000
_cell.angle_alpha   90.00
_cell.angle_beta   90.00
_cell.angle_gamma   90.00
#
_symmetry.space_group_name_H-M   'P 1'
#
loop_
_entity.id
_entity.type
_entity.pdbx_description
1 polymer ?
#
loop_
_entity_poly.entity_id
_entity_poly.type
_entity_poly.pdbx_seq_one_letter_code
_entity_poly.pdbx_strand_id
1 'polypeptide(L)'
;MKEIELKMQGKISRLTNHTFKFDERIRDGWFSAVYFLKTQELVKKYQEDNIITMQFFQKDEAVLCGTDEVIALVKTFADHPEELEIYSLKDGDKISPFETVLTITGPYQSFGYLEGIIDGILARRTSVATNVYNVVKAASHSGKQKPVIFMGDRDDHYTTQAGDGYAAYIGGATAQATHAMNEWWGKQGMGTMPHALIQMFDGDILAATKAYHETFPQDDLIALVDYNNDAVTDSLKVAREFGEKLKGVRVDTSRTMIDQYFLRNQHLLGTFDPRGVNAELIFALRKALDDEGFHHVRIVVSGGFSEKRILEFEKHNVPVDMYGVGGSLLKLKIGFTGDNVMLNGKHQAKSGRRFRPNPRLEKVEF
;
A
#
# COMPACT_ATOMS: atom_id res chain seq x y z
N MET A 1 16.22 16.15 -3.95
CA MET A 1 14.87 16.07 -4.55
C MET A 1 14.68 14.61 -4.94
N LYS A 2 13.58 13.96 -4.54
CA LYS A 2 13.33 12.54 -4.89
C LYS A 2 12.89 12.46 -6.35
N GLU A 3 13.17 11.35 -7.04
CA GLU A 3 12.78 11.18 -8.46
C GLU A 3 11.27 11.31 -8.67
N ILE A 4 10.46 10.87 -7.70
CA ILE A 4 9.01 11.04 -7.74
C ILE A 4 8.57 12.50 -7.87
N GLU A 5 9.29 13.45 -7.25
CA GLU A 5 9.00 14.87 -7.34
C GLU A 5 9.30 15.38 -8.77
N LEU A 6 10.36 14.86 -9.39
CA LEU A 6 10.69 15.14 -10.79
C LEU A 6 9.66 14.54 -11.75
N LYS A 7 9.20 13.31 -11.48
CA LYS A 7 8.17 12.63 -12.28
C LYS A 7 6.84 13.37 -12.22
N MET A 8 6.42 13.79 -11.03
CA MET A 8 5.21 14.62 -10.84
C MET A 8 5.31 15.99 -11.52
N GLN A 9 6.52 16.54 -11.65
CA GLN A 9 6.78 17.77 -12.41
C GLN A 9 6.91 17.55 -13.93
N GLY A 10 6.79 16.30 -14.41
CA GLY A 10 6.96 15.94 -15.81
C GLY A 10 8.41 16.04 -16.31
N LYS A 11 9.40 16.17 -15.43
CA LYS A 11 10.83 16.28 -15.79
C LYS A 11 11.45 14.95 -16.16
N ILE A 12 10.93 13.85 -15.61
CA ILE A 12 11.25 12.48 -15.98
C ILE A 12 9.95 11.73 -16.21
N SER A 13 9.95 10.73 -17.09
CA SER A 13 8.75 9.94 -17.39
C SER A 13 8.54 8.79 -16.39
N ARG A 14 9.63 8.24 -15.85
CA ARG A 14 9.66 7.06 -14.98
C ARG A 14 10.73 7.21 -13.89
N LEU A 15 10.50 6.55 -12.75
CA LEU A 15 11.53 6.38 -11.71
C LEU A 15 12.65 5.47 -12.21
N THR A 16 13.86 5.63 -11.69
CA THR A 16 15.04 4.86 -12.11
C THR A 16 15.65 4.08 -10.95
N ASN A 17 16.77 3.40 -11.21
CA ASN A 17 17.53 2.70 -10.18
C ASN A 17 18.19 3.63 -9.15
N HIS A 18 18.10 4.96 -9.30
CA HIS A 18 18.40 5.88 -8.20
C HIS A 18 17.37 5.79 -7.07
N THR A 19 16.13 5.41 -7.38
CA THR A 19 15.07 5.17 -6.38
C THR A 19 15.10 3.74 -5.85
N PHE A 20 15.26 2.75 -6.73
CA PHE A 20 15.15 1.35 -6.39
C PHE A 20 16.49 0.76 -5.93
N LYS A 21 16.50 0.10 -4.77
CA LYS A 21 17.69 -0.57 -4.24
C LYS A 21 17.61 -2.07 -4.49
N PHE A 22 18.32 -2.52 -5.52
CA PHE A 22 18.39 -3.93 -5.89
C PHE A 22 19.57 -4.63 -5.22
N ASP A 23 19.44 -5.95 -5.04
CA ASP A 23 20.55 -6.80 -4.61
C ASP A 23 21.41 -7.15 -5.83
N GLU A 24 22.71 -6.84 -5.78
CA GLU A 24 23.61 -7.05 -6.93
C GLU A 24 23.71 -8.51 -7.38
N ARG A 25 23.41 -9.48 -6.49
CA ARG A 25 23.41 -10.91 -6.85
C ARG A 25 22.33 -11.27 -7.88
N ILE A 26 21.38 -10.37 -8.15
CA ILE A 26 20.46 -10.51 -9.29
C ILE A 26 21.24 -10.67 -10.59
N ARG A 27 22.34 -9.92 -10.78
CA ARG A 27 23.21 -10.00 -11.96
C ARG A 27 23.71 -11.41 -12.22
N ASP A 28 23.99 -12.15 -11.16
CA ASP A 28 24.53 -13.51 -11.21
C ASP A 28 23.41 -14.57 -11.33
N GLY A 29 22.15 -14.14 -11.49
CA GLY A 29 21.00 -15.04 -11.54
C GLY A 29 20.67 -15.70 -10.20
N TRP A 30 21.18 -15.19 -9.07
CA TRP A 30 21.03 -15.80 -7.74
C TRP A 30 19.56 -16.01 -7.33
N PHE A 31 18.68 -15.09 -7.74
CA PHE A 31 17.24 -15.13 -7.43
C PHE A 31 16.41 -15.78 -8.55
N SER A 32 17.05 -16.21 -9.63
CA SER A 32 16.40 -16.82 -10.78
C SER A 32 16.18 -18.31 -10.54
N ALA A 33 15.06 -18.83 -11.02
CA ALA A 33 14.88 -20.28 -11.05
C ALA A 33 15.95 -20.91 -11.96
N VAL A 34 16.57 -22.00 -11.49
CA VAL A 34 17.70 -22.66 -12.15
C VAL A 34 17.41 -23.02 -13.62
N TYR A 35 16.16 -23.31 -13.97
CA TYR A 35 15.80 -23.63 -15.35
C TYR A 35 15.95 -22.43 -16.30
N PHE A 36 15.76 -21.19 -15.85
CA PHE A 36 16.00 -20.01 -16.69
C PHE A 36 17.47 -19.85 -17.02
N LEU A 37 18.36 -20.08 -16.05
CA LEU A 37 19.80 -20.02 -16.24
C LEU A 37 20.27 -21.11 -17.23
N LYS A 38 19.78 -22.34 -17.07
CA LYS A 38 20.05 -23.42 -18.03
C LYS A 38 19.52 -23.11 -19.43
N THR A 39 18.33 -22.51 -19.53
CA THR A 39 17.77 -22.11 -20.83
C THR A 39 18.61 -21.00 -21.47
N GLN A 40 19.12 -20.04 -20.70
CA GLN A 40 20.02 -19.00 -21.20
C GLN A 40 21.28 -19.61 -21.84
N GLU A 41 21.92 -20.57 -21.18
CA GLU A 41 23.09 -21.29 -21.72
C GLU A 41 22.74 -22.05 -23.01
N LEU A 42 21.60 -22.75 -23.03
CA LEU A 42 21.14 -23.49 -24.20
C LEU A 42 20.85 -22.58 -25.40
N VAL A 43 20.19 -21.44 -25.16
CA VAL A 43 19.87 -20.47 -26.21
C VAL A 43 21.15 -19.85 -26.76
N LYS A 44 22.08 -19.41 -25.90
CA LYS A 44 23.40 -18.89 -26.32
C LYS A 44 24.16 -19.90 -27.19
N LYS A 45 24.07 -21.19 -26.89
CA LYS A 45 24.82 -22.22 -27.62
C LYS A 45 24.18 -22.63 -28.96
N TYR A 46 22.86 -22.71 -29.03
CA TYR A 46 22.16 -23.37 -30.12
C TYR A 46 21.25 -22.45 -30.93
N GLN A 47 20.89 -21.28 -30.41
CA GLN A 47 19.81 -20.42 -30.91
C GLN A 47 20.09 -18.93 -30.61
N GLU A 48 21.35 -18.51 -30.69
CA GLU A 48 21.82 -17.19 -30.22
C GLU A 48 21.13 -16.01 -30.93
N ASP A 49 20.88 -16.14 -32.23
CA ASP A 49 20.29 -15.08 -33.07
C ASP A 49 18.77 -14.93 -32.90
N ASN A 50 18.12 -15.78 -32.09
CA ASN A 50 16.67 -15.74 -31.94
C ASN A 50 16.22 -14.54 -31.11
N ILE A 51 15.30 -13.77 -31.68
CA ILE A 51 14.61 -12.67 -31.02
C ILE A 51 13.24 -13.13 -30.59
N ILE A 52 12.91 -12.91 -29.32
CA ILE A 52 11.59 -13.22 -28.78
C ILE A 52 10.81 -11.94 -28.49
N THR A 53 9.48 -12.05 -28.44
CA THR A 53 8.63 -11.05 -27.77
C THR A 53 7.93 -11.72 -26.61
N MET A 54 8.10 -11.16 -25.43
CA MET A 54 7.50 -11.60 -24.18
C MET A 54 6.47 -10.58 -23.70
N GLN A 55 5.32 -11.04 -23.20
CA GLN A 55 4.25 -10.18 -22.66
C GLN A 55 3.88 -10.59 -21.25
N PHE A 56 3.69 -9.59 -20.38
CA PHE A 56 3.24 -9.77 -19.00
C PHE A 56 1.81 -9.28 -18.81
N PHE A 57 0.99 -10.07 -18.13
CA PHE A 57 -0.41 -9.77 -17.84
C PHE A 57 -0.88 -10.47 -16.55
N GLN A 58 -2.07 -10.10 -16.09
CA GLN A 58 -2.73 -10.66 -14.90
C GLN A 58 -4.22 -10.98 -15.21
N LYS A 59 -5.03 -11.48 -14.26
CA LYS A 59 -6.37 -12.07 -14.53
C LYS A 59 -7.55 -11.36 -13.86
N ASP A 60 -7.31 -10.26 -13.17
CA ASP A 60 -8.25 -9.53 -12.34
C ASP A 60 -8.41 -8.09 -12.83
N GLU A 61 -9.37 -7.35 -12.28
CA GLU A 61 -9.40 -5.89 -12.41
C GLU A 61 -8.46 -5.29 -11.36
N ALA A 62 -7.55 -4.42 -11.76
CA ALA A 62 -6.46 -3.97 -10.87
C ALA A 62 -5.99 -2.54 -11.12
N VAL A 63 -5.31 -1.98 -10.13
CA VAL A 63 -4.49 -0.77 -10.26
C VAL A 63 -3.03 -1.20 -10.38
N LEU A 64 -2.49 -1.08 -11.60
CA LEU A 64 -1.13 -1.51 -11.92
C LEU A 64 -0.09 -0.73 -11.10
N CYS A 65 0.89 -1.43 -10.56
CA CYS A 65 2.04 -0.80 -9.90
C CYS A 65 3.27 -1.71 -10.02
N GLY A 66 4.46 -1.11 -10.02
CA GLY A 66 5.75 -1.80 -10.12
C GLY A 66 6.36 -1.79 -11.52
N THR A 67 5.75 -1.11 -12.49
CA THR A 67 6.29 -1.03 -13.86
C THR A 67 7.62 -0.28 -13.91
N ASP A 68 7.75 0.82 -13.18
CA ASP A 68 9.02 1.57 -13.13
C ASP A 68 10.12 0.76 -12.43
N GLU A 69 9.78 0.01 -11.37
CA GLU A 69 10.69 -0.89 -10.66
C GLU A 69 11.19 -2.00 -11.60
N VAL A 70 10.28 -2.62 -12.37
CA VAL A 70 10.63 -3.64 -13.37
C VAL A 70 11.49 -3.07 -14.50
N ILE A 71 11.16 -1.90 -15.02
CA ILE A 71 11.96 -1.27 -16.09
C ILE A 71 13.36 -0.96 -15.57
N ALA A 72 13.48 -0.40 -14.36
CA ALA A 72 14.78 -0.16 -13.75
C ALA A 72 15.57 -1.45 -13.51
N LEU A 73 14.90 -2.54 -13.10
CA LEU A 73 15.49 -3.87 -12.95
C LEU A 73 16.09 -4.35 -14.29
N VAL A 74 15.29 -4.33 -15.37
CA VAL A 74 15.73 -4.76 -16.70
C VAL A 74 16.88 -3.88 -17.19
N LYS A 75 16.78 -2.56 -17.09
CA LYS A 75 17.86 -1.63 -17.48
C LYS A 75 19.15 -1.82 -16.69
N THR A 76 19.09 -2.31 -15.45
CA THR A 76 20.26 -2.45 -14.57
C THR A 76 20.96 -3.78 -14.75
N PHE A 77 20.21 -4.85 -15.00
CA PHE A 77 20.73 -6.22 -14.94
C PHE A 77 20.68 -6.98 -16.26
N ALA A 78 19.78 -6.65 -17.20
CA ALA A 78 19.80 -7.33 -18.49
C ALA A 78 21.14 -7.12 -19.21
N ASP A 79 21.53 -8.10 -20.02
CA ASP A 79 22.72 -8.04 -20.85
C ASP A 79 22.41 -7.20 -22.10
N HIS A 80 23.20 -6.15 -22.37
CA HIS A 80 22.94 -5.18 -23.44
C HIS A 80 21.49 -4.64 -23.43
N PRO A 81 21.02 -4.03 -22.33
CA PRO A 81 19.63 -3.64 -22.17
C PRO A 81 19.18 -2.64 -23.26
N GLU A 82 20.10 -1.82 -23.78
CA GLU A 82 19.88 -0.87 -24.88
C GLU A 82 19.41 -1.51 -26.20
N GLU A 83 19.65 -2.82 -26.38
CA GLU A 83 19.20 -3.58 -27.55
C GLU A 83 17.77 -4.13 -27.38
N LEU A 84 17.20 -4.01 -26.18
CA LEU A 84 15.84 -4.46 -25.88
C LEU A 84 14.82 -3.39 -26.26
N GLU A 85 13.75 -3.81 -26.94
CA GLU A 85 12.59 -2.97 -27.18
C GLU A 85 11.53 -3.23 -26.09
N ILE A 86 11.31 -2.22 -25.24
CA ILE A 86 10.42 -2.32 -24.09
C ILE A 86 9.23 -1.38 -24.26
N TYR A 87 8.02 -1.91 -24.07
CA TYR A 87 6.78 -1.14 -24.03
C TYR A 87 6.05 -1.42 -22.72
N SER A 88 5.54 -0.38 -22.05
CA SER A 88 4.87 -0.57 -20.76
C SER A 88 3.77 0.46 -20.51
N LEU A 89 2.75 0.05 -19.75
CA LEU A 89 1.83 0.94 -19.06
C LEU A 89 2.55 1.71 -17.94
N LYS A 90 1.83 2.58 -17.23
CA LYS A 90 2.37 3.36 -16.11
C LYS A 90 1.76 2.90 -14.79
N ASP A 91 2.52 3.06 -13.72
CA ASP A 91 1.98 2.88 -12.37
C ASP A 91 0.76 3.79 -12.16
N GLY A 92 -0.32 3.23 -11.62
CA GLY A 92 -1.62 3.89 -11.44
C GLY A 92 -2.64 3.60 -12.54
N ASP A 93 -2.22 3.02 -13.67
CA ASP A 93 -3.15 2.59 -14.72
C ASP A 93 -4.14 1.55 -14.18
N LYS A 94 -5.43 1.74 -14.50
CA LYS A 94 -6.44 0.69 -14.32
C LYS A 94 -6.29 -0.34 -15.44
N ILE A 95 -6.21 -1.60 -15.08
CA ILE A 95 -5.99 -2.70 -16.03
C ILE A 95 -7.05 -3.78 -15.86
N SER A 96 -7.41 -4.40 -16.98
CA SER A 96 -8.40 -5.47 -17.03
C SER A 96 -7.75 -6.86 -17.14
N PRO A 97 -8.52 -7.94 -16.87
CA PRO A 97 -8.05 -9.31 -17.04
C PRO A 97 -7.44 -9.55 -18.43
N PHE A 98 -6.23 -10.12 -18.42
CA PHE A 98 -5.42 -10.46 -19.58
C PHE A 98 -5.03 -9.29 -20.49
N GLU A 99 -5.11 -8.05 -19.99
CA GLU A 99 -4.50 -6.89 -20.62
C GLU A 99 -2.97 -6.98 -20.47
N THR A 100 -2.24 -6.85 -21.58
CA THR A 100 -0.77 -6.79 -21.56
C THR A 100 -0.32 -5.48 -20.95
N VAL A 101 0.50 -5.53 -19.90
CA VAL A 101 1.00 -4.34 -19.19
C VAL A 101 2.46 -4.00 -19.48
N LEU A 102 3.22 -4.99 -19.95
CA LEU A 102 4.63 -4.88 -20.28
C LEU A 102 4.93 -5.85 -21.43
N THR A 103 5.66 -5.37 -22.42
CA THR A 103 6.20 -6.15 -23.53
C THR A 103 7.70 -5.92 -23.60
N ILE A 104 8.48 -7.00 -23.72
CA ILE A 104 9.93 -6.94 -23.93
C ILE A 104 10.24 -7.76 -25.18
N THR A 105 10.90 -7.13 -26.16
CA THR A 105 11.37 -7.80 -27.38
C THR A 105 12.90 -7.72 -27.46
N GLY A 106 13.55 -8.85 -27.72
CA GLY A 106 15.01 -8.93 -27.81
C GLY A 106 15.53 -10.36 -27.66
N PRO A 107 16.86 -10.55 -27.57
CA PRO A 107 17.45 -11.85 -27.30
C PRO A 107 17.00 -12.38 -25.92
N TYR A 108 16.40 -13.58 -25.86
CA TYR A 108 15.86 -14.10 -24.59
C TYR A 108 16.96 -14.25 -23.53
N GLN A 109 18.15 -14.64 -23.97
CA GLN A 109 19.30 -14.80 -23.11
C GLN A 109 19.75 -13.50 -22.42
N SER A 110 19.32 -12.33 -22.90
CA SER A 110 19.69 -11.06 -22.28
C SER A 110 18.87 -10.77 -21.02
N PHE A 111 17.62 -11.22 -20.93
CA PHE A 111 16.70 -10.81 -19.86
C PHE A 111 15.85 -11.93 -19.25
N GLY A 112 15.76 -13.10 -19.88
CA GLY A 112 14.84 -14.17 -19.48
C GLY A 112 15.04 -14.66 -18.05
N TYR A 113 16.25 -14.56 -17.50
CA TYR A 113 16.52 -14.92 -16.11
C TYR A 113 15.86 -13.97 -15.09
N LEU A 114 15.43 -12.77 -15.49
CA LEU A 114 14.73 -11.80 -14.65
C LEU A 114 13.22 -12.08 -14.54
N GLU A 115 12.67 -12.99 -15.35
CA GLU A 115 11.23 -13.26 -15.46
C GLU A 115 10.52 -13.46 -14.12
N GLY A 116 11.05 -14.34 -13.27
CA GLY A 116 10.44 -14.60 -11.95
C GLY A 116 10.46 -13.40 -11.00
N ILE A 117 11.48 -12.53 -11.13
CA ILE A 117 11.60 -11.30 -10.34
C ILE A 117 10.58 -10.27 -10.82
N ILE A 118 10.40 -10.15 -12.15
CA ILE A 118 9.41 -9.28 -12.78
C ILE A 118 7.99 -9.66 -12.31
N ASP A 119 7.64 -10.95 -12.38
CA ASP A 119 6.35 -11.45 -11.92
C ASP A 119 6.13 -11.14 -10.44
N GLY A 120 7.15 -11.34 -9.60
CA GLY A 120 7.09 -11.06 -8.17
C GLY A 120 6.87 -9.57 -7.83
N ILE A 121 7.59 -8.67 -8.52
CA ILE A 121 7.42 -7.21 -8.36
C ILE A 121 6.01 -6.81 -8.76
N LEU A 122 5.57 -7.15 -9.97
CA LEU A 122 4.25 -6.76 -10.47
C LEU A 122 3.14 -7.33 -9.59
N ALA A 123 3.23 -8.60 -9.19
CA ALA A 123 2.26 -9.25 -8.32
C ALA A 123 2.12 -8.54 -6.97
N ARG A 124 3.24 -8.25 -6.30
CA ARG A 124 3.24 -7.58 -5.00
C ARG A 124 2.71 -6.15 -5.09
N ARG A 125 3.33 -5.33 -5.93
CA ARG A 125 3.01 -3.90 -6.01
C ARG A 125 1.58 -3.67 -6.49
N THR A 126 1.13 -4.40 -7.51
CA THR A 126 -0.24 -4.30 -8.02
C THR A 126 -1.26 -4.79 -6.99
N SER A 127 -0.98 -5.87 -6.25
CA SER A 127 -1.88 -6.34 -5.18
C SER A 127 -2.06 -5.28 -4.09
N VAL A 128 -0.95 -4.70 -3.60
CA VAL A 128 -1.00 -3.66 -2.55
C VAL A 128 -1.71 -2.40 -3.05
N ALA A 129 -1.35 -1.89 -4.23
CA ALA A 129 -1.99 -0.71 -4.82
C ALA A 129 -3.51 -0.91 -5.02
N THR A 130 -3.92 -2.09 -5.50
CA THR A 130 -5.34 -2.41 -5.69
C THR A 130 -6.09 -2.52 -4.37
N ASN A 131 -5.51 -3.18 -3.36
CA ASN A 131 -6.14 -3.28 -2.03
C ASN A 131 -6.32 -1.90 -1.40
N VAL A 132 -5.33 -1.01 -1.54
CA VAL A 132 -5.40 0.37 -1.03
C VAL A 132 -6.44 1.18 -1.80
N TYR A 133 -6.45 1.11 -3.13
CA TYR A 133 -7.44 1.79 -3.96
C TYR A 133 -8.88 1.41 -3.57
N ASN A 134 -9.15 0.12 -3.32
CA ASN A 134 -10.47 -0.32 -2.91
C ASN A 134 -10.86 0.23 -1.53
N VAL A 135 -9.92 0.28 -0.59
CA VAL A 135 -10.14 0.88 0.73
C VAL A 135 -10.37 2.40 0.65
N VAL A 136 -9.58 3.11 -0.15
CA VAL A 136 -9.72 4.57 -0.37
C VAL A 136 -11.07 4.88 -1.02
N LYS A 137 -11.48 4.08 -2.00
CA LYS A 137 -12.82 4.17 -2.63
C LYS A 137 -13.94 3.86 -1.63
N ALA A 138 -13.76 2.87 -0.76
CA ALA A 138 -14.73 2.57 0.29
C ALA A 138 -14.86 3.77 1.24
N ALA A 139 -13.74 4.38 1.64
CA ALA A 139 -13.66 5.53 2.54
C ALA A 139 -14.24 6.84 1.96
N SER A 140 -14.60 6.87 0.68
CA SER A 140 -15.27 8.00 0.03
C SER A 140 -16.78 7.78 -0.17
N HIS A 141 -17.33 6.65 0.30
CA HIS A 141 -18.70 6.24 -0.03
C HIS A 141 -19.76 7.20 0.51
N SER A 142 -19.51 7.86 1.66
CA SER A 142 -20.40 8.90 2.21
C SER A 142 -20.40 10.22 1.42
N GLY A 143 -19.63 10.32 0.34
CA GLY A 143 -19.49 11.54 -0.49
C GLY A 143 -18.37 12.48 -0.04
N LYS A 144 -17.72 12.22 1.11
CA LYS A 144 -16.52 12.92 1.58
C LYS A 144 -15.32 11.97 1.46
N GLN A 145 -14.25 12.38 0.78
CA GLN A 145 -13.02 11.60 0.78
C GLN A 145 -12.37 11.67 2.16
N LYS A 146 -12.32 10.54 2.86
CA LYS A 146 -11.61 10.41 4.14
C LYS A 146 -10.19 9.88 3.90
N PRO A 147 -9.16 10.48 4.54
CA PRO A 147 -7.79 9.99 4.48
C PRO A 147 -7.66 8.54 4.95
N VAL A 148 -6.74 7.81 4.33
CA VAL A 148 -6.34 6.45 4.72
C VAL A 148 -4.85 6.46 5.02
N ILE A 149 -4.50 6.00 6.23
CA ILE A 149 -3.12 5.80 6.67
C ILE A 149 -2.74 4.34 6.42
N PHE A 150 -1.66 4.12 5.68
CA PHE A 150 -1.05 2.81 5.50
C PHE A 150 -0.22 2.40 6.72
N MET A 151 -0.66 1.36 7.43
CA MET A 151 -0.06 0.84 8.66
C MET A 151 0.36 -0.63 8.53
N GLY A 152 0.84 -1.03 7.34
CA GLY A 152 1.26 -2.41 7.06
C GLY A 152 2.68 -2.76 7.50
N ASP A 153 3.37 -1.90 8.25
CA ASP A 153 4.82 -1.97 8.52
C ASP A 153 5.26 -3.21 9.27
N ARG A 154 4.33 -3.79 10.03
CA ARG A 154 4.54 -4.90 10.95
C ARG A 154 3.98 -6.22 10.44
N ASP A 155 3.26 -6.21 9.32
CA ASP A 155 2.53 -7.38 8.80
C ASP A 155 3.34 -8.17 7.76
N ASP A 156 4.53 -7.71 7.38
CA ASP A 156 5.47 -8.39 6.47
C ASP A 156 6.93 -8.03 6.78
N HIS A 157 7.87 -8.64 6.08
CA HIS A 157 9.30 -8.43 6.25
C HIS A 157 9.69 -6.97 5.95
N TYR A 158 10.50 -6.37 6.83
CA TYR A 158 10.78 -4.92 6.82
C TYR A 158 11.39 -4.39 5.51
N THR A 159 12.08 -5.23 4.74
CA THR A 159 12.67 -4.86 3.44
C THR A 159 11.63 -4.54 2.37
N THR A 160 10.38 -4.92 2.58
CA THR A 160 9.29 -4.68 1.61
C THR A 160 8.68 -3.28 1.74
N GLN A 161 8.91 -2.60 2.87
CA GLN A 161 8.21 -1.38 3.26
C GLN A 161 8.31 -0.26 2.22
N ALA A 162 9.49 -0.04 1.63
CA ALA A 162 9.68 1.06 0.66
C ALA A 162 8.78 0.94 -0.56
N GLY A 163 8.72 -0.26 -1.14
CA GLY A 163 7.90 -0.47 -2.33
C GLY A 163 6.43 -0.72 -2.04
N ASP A 164 6.08 -1.28 -0.88
CA ASP A 164 4.68 -1.37 -0.47
C ASP A 164 4.12 0.01 -0.15
N GLY A 165 4.95 0.89 0.43
CA GLY A 165 4.60 2.27 0.65
C GLY A 165 4.40 3.02 -0.67
N TYR A 166 5.29 2.84 -1.66
CA TYR A 166 5.05 3.37 -3.01
C TYR A 166 3.74 2.84 -3.62
N ALA A 167 3.48 1.53 -3.53
CA ALA A 167 2.24 0.95 -4.03
C ALA A 167 1.00 1.51 -3.31
N ALA A 168 1.09 1.74 -1.99
CA ALA A 168 0.01 2.36 -1.23
C ALA A 168 -0.23 3.82 -1.64
N TYR A 169 0.84 4.58 -1.94
CA TYR A 169 0.72 5.92 -2.51
C TYR A 169 0.00 5.90 -3.87
N ILE A 170 0.40 4.99 -4.77
CA ILE A 170 -0.27 4.80 -6.07
C ILE A 170 -1.74 4.39 -5.89
N GLY A 171 -2.05 3.58 -4.88
CA GLY A 171 -3.42 3.23 -4.49
C GLY A 171 -4.22 4.37 -3.86
N GLY A 172 -3.61 5.51 -3.55
CA GLY A 172 -4.28 6.70 -3.01
C GLY A 172 -4.22 6.86 -1.50
N ALA A 173 -3.39 6.09 -0.77
CA ALA A 173 -3.12 6.37 0.64
C ALA A 173 -2.42 7.73 0.79
N THR A 174 -2.83 8.51 1.80
CA THR A 174 -2.35 9.88 2.00
C THR A 174 -1.28 9.99 3.08
N ALA A 175 -1.06 8.92 3.85
CA ALA A 175 -0.09 8.87 4.94
C ALA A 175 0.40 7.43 5.17
N GLN A 176 1.58 7.27 5.78
CA GLN A 176 2.21 5.97 6.04
C GLN A 176 2.87 5.97 7.42
N ALA A 177 2.92 4.82 8.07
CA ALA A 177 3.43 4.70 9.44
C ALA A 177 4.95 4.89 9.60
N THR A 178 5.77 4.60 8.57
CA THR A 178 7.23 4.60 8.70
C THR A 178 7.94 5.49 7.67
N HIS A 179 9.16 5.91 7.99
CA HIS A 179 10.02 6.60 7.02
C HIS A 179 10.38 5.72 5.83
N ALA A 180 10.61 4.41 6.05
CA ALA A 180 10.94 3.46 4.99
C ALA A 180 9.81 3.38 3.94
N MET A 181 8.55 3.34 4.37
CA MET A 181 7.40 3.40 3.46
C MET A 181 7.31 4.64 2.59
N ASN A 182 7.93 5.73 3.03
CA ASN A 182 8.00 6.98 2.27
C ASN A 182 9.26 7.06 1.40
N GLU A 183 10.15 6.07 1.43
CA GLU A 183 11.47 6.16 0.81
C GLU A 183 11.40 6.49 -0.70
N TRP A 184 10.44 5.93 -1.44
CA TRP A 184 10.33 6.17 -2.87
C TRP A 184 9.47 7.39 -3.25
N TRP A 185 8.56 7.84 -2.39
CA TRP A 185 7.52 8.82 -2.77
C TRP A 185 7.36 10.04 -1.85
N GLY A 186 7.71 9.93 -0.56
CA GLY A 186 7.41 10.95 0.46
C GLY A 186 8.63 11.34 1.30
N LYS A 187 8.51 12.33 2.20
CA LYS A 187 9.65 12.76 3.03
C LYS A 187 9.65 12.15 4.43
N GLN A 188 8.48 11.97 5.05
CA GLN A 188 8.38 11.47 6.43
C GLN A 188 7.15 10.60 6.64
N GLY A 189 7.28 9.61 7.53
CA GLY A 189 6.14 8.85 8.04
C GLY A 189 5.33 9.70 9.01
N MET A 190 4.06 9.34 9.16
CA MET A 190 3.12 9.92 10.11
C MET A 190 2.77 8.86 11.16
N GLY A 191 2.89 9.23 12.42
CA GLY A 191 2.52 8.39 13.56
C GLY A 191 1.78 9.21 14.60
N THR A 192 1.04 8.52 15.45
CA THR A 192 0.58 9.09 16.72
C THR A 192 1.33 8.38 17.86
N MET A 193 0.92 8.61 19.10
CA MET A 193 1.44 7.81 20.22
C MET A 193 1.05 6.31 20.12
N PRO A 194 1.95 5.37 20.47
CA PRO A 194 1.64 3.95 20.63
C PRO A 194 1.16 3.63 22.06
N HIS A 195 0.50 2.48 22.27
CA HIS A 195 0.11 2.02 23.63
C HIS A 195 1.31 1.91 24.58
N ALA A 196 2.49 1.58 24.06
CA ALA A 196 3.73 1.53 24.84
C ALA A 196 4.06 2.87 25.53
N LEU A 197 3.73 4.02 24.92
CA LEU A 197 3.93 5.31 25.57
C LEU A 197 3.04 5.42 26.81
N ILE A 198 1.75 5.13 26.68
CA ILE A 198 0.79 5.19 27.79
C ILE A 198 1.16 4.20 28.91
N GLN A 199 1.67 3.03 28.54
CA GLN A 199 2.21 2.05 29.51
C GLN A 199 3.37 2.61 30.33
N MET A 200 4.28 3.37 29.71
CA MET A 200 5.42 3.99 30.42
C MET A 200 4.98 5.13 31.37
N PHE A 201 3.73 5.59 31.26
CA PHE A 201 3.08 6.51 32.19
C PHE A 201 2.03 5.79 33.06
N ASP A 202 2.18 4.48 33.29
CA ASP A 202 1.33 3.68 34.18
C ASP A 202 -0.18 3.73 33.82
N GLY A 203 -0.49 3.80 32.52
CA GLY A 203 -1.88 3.90 32.05
C GLY A 203 -2.47 5.32 32.10
N ASP A 204 -1.71 6.31 32.57
CA ASP A 204 -2.13 7.70 32.59
C ASP A 204 -2.02 8.33 31.19
N ILE A 205 -3.15 8.35 30.49
CA ILE A 205 -3.29 8.96 29.17
C ILE A 205 -3.02 10.46 29.19
N LEU A 206 -3.36 11.19 30.26
CA LEU A 206 -3.14 12.64 30.33
C LEU A 206 -1.66 12.93 30.47
N ALA A 207 -0.96 12.23 31.37
CA ALA A 207 0.47 12.37 31.54
C ALA A 207 1.23 12.03 30.24
N ALA A 208 0.87 10.92 29.59
CA ALA A 208 1.46 10.52 28.31
C ALA A 208 1.20 11.56 27.19
N THR A 209 -0.03 12.04 27.07
CA THR A 209 -0.42 13.03 26.05
C THR A 209 0.28 14.38 26.29
N LYS A 210 0.42 14.78 27.56
CA LYS A 210 1.14 16.00 27.95
C LYS A 210 2.62 15.91 27.59
N ALA A 211 3.28 14.81 27.95
CA ALA A 211 4.67 14.58 27.61
C ALA A 211 4.91 14.57 26.09
N TYR A 212 3.98 13.97 25.31
CA TYR A 212 4.04 14.00 23.84
C TYR A 212 3.96 15.44 23.31
N HIS A 213 2.97 16.22 23.76
CA HIS A 213 2.76 17.58 23.28
C HIS A 213 3.91 18.53 23.64
N GLU A 214 4.49 18.41 24.84
CA GLU A 214 5.63 19.22 25.27
C GLU A 214 6.91 18.88 24.50
N THR A 215 7.11 17.60 24.16
CA THR A 215 8.30 17.13 23.43
C THR A 215 8.21 17.42 21.93
N PHE A 216 7.02 17.28 21.34
CA PHE A 216 6.77 17.44 19.90
C PHE A 216 5.69 18.50 19.65
N PRO A 217 5.95 19.79 19.98
CA PRO A 217 4.92 20.84 19.94
C PRO A 217 4.46 21.20 18.51
N GLN A 218 5.18 20.76 17.48
CA GLN A 218 4.85 21.01 16.07
C GLN A 218 3.95 19.93 15.47
N ASP A 219 3.77 18.80 16.16
CA ASP A 219 2.93 17.70 15.69
C ASP A 219 1.44 18.02 15.94
N ASP A 220 0.58 17.56 15.03
CA ASP A 220 -0.86 17.48 15.28
C ASP A 220 -1.11 16.51 16.45
N LEU A 221 -1.61 17.03 17.58
CA LEU A 221 -1.86 16.21 18.77
C LEU A 221 -3.07 15.30 18.56
N ILE A 222 -2.81 14.00 18.37
CA ILE A 222 -3.82 12.93 18.29
C ILE A 222 -3.57 11.92 19.41
N ALA A 223 -4.47 11.86 20.39
CA ALA A 223 -4.34 11.00 21.57
C ALA A 223 -4.88 9.59 21.30
N LEU A 224 -4.19 8.55 21.78
CA LEU A 224 -4.66 7.16 21.72
C LEU A 224 -5.52 6.85 22.95
N VAL A 225 -6.81 6.57 22.76
CA VAL A 225 -7.80 6.63 23.86
C VAL A 225 -8.33 5.28 24.33
N ASP A 226 -7.91 4.17 23.73
CA ASP A 226 -8.42 2.83 24.06
C ASP A 226 -7.59 2.05 25.09
N TYR A 227 -6.49 2.61 25.63
CA TYR A 227 -5.60 1.89 26.56
C TYR A 227 -6.33 1.35 27.79
N ASN A 228 -7.18 2.16 28.43
CA ASN A 228 -7.98 1.74 29.59
C ASN A 228 -9.30 1.05 29.19
N ASN A 229 -9.50 0.75 27.90
CA ASN A 229 -10.70 0.17 27.33
C ASN A 229 -11.98 0.97 27.68
N ASP A 230 -11.84 2.30 27.77
CA ASP A 230 -12.91 3.26 28.06
C ASP A 230 -12.75 4.48 27.16
N ALA A 231 -12.90 4.25 25.85
CA ALA A 231 -12.53 5.22 24.83
C ALA A 231 -13.29 6.55 24.95
N VAL A 232 -14.57 6.51 25.34
CA VAL A 232 -15.39 7.71 25.51
C VAL A 232 -14.88 8.55 26.69
N THR A 233 -14.65 7.93 27.85
CA THR A 233 -14.21 8.65 29.05
C THR A 233 -12.81 9.22 28.85
N ASP A 234 -11.88 8.44 28.32
CA ASP A 234 -10.51 8.89 28.10
C ASP A 234 -10.42 9.98 27.03
N SER A 235 -11.26 9.92 25.99
CA SER A 235 -11.39 11.02 25.01
C SER A 235 -11.84 12.34 25.65
N LEU A 236 -12.81 12.30 26.56
CA LEU A 236 -13.28 13.50 27.25
C LEU A 236 -12.21 14.06 28.19
N LYS A 237 -11.46 13.21 28.90
CA LYS A 237 -10.33 13.65 29.74
C LYS A 237 -9.33 14.46 28.92
N VAL A 238 -8.84 13.90 27.80
CA VAL A 238 -7.87 14.60 26.94
C VAL A 238 -8.48 15.84 26.28
N ALA A 239 -9.74 15.79 25.85
CA ALA A 239 -10.40 16.94 25.24
C ALA A 239 -10.52 18.13 26.21
N ARG A 240 -10.90 17.87 27.47
CA ARG A 240 -11.00 18.90 28.51
C ARG A 240 -9.66 19.53 28.88
N GLU A 241 -8.59 18.71 28.96
CA GLU A 241 -7.25 19.21 29.31
C GLU A 241 -6.63 20.04 28.18
N PHE A 242 -6.76 19.59 26.93
CA PHE A 242 -6.03 20.18 25.79
C PHE A 242 -6.86 21.13 24.92
N GLY A 243 -8.19 21.10 24.99
CA GLY A 243 -9.09 21.98 24.24
C GLY A 243 -8.77 22.05 22.74
N GLU A 244 -8.57 23.26 22.22
CA GLU A 244 -8.23 23.54 20.80
C GLU A 244 -6.89 22.94 20.33
N LYS A 245 -6.01 22.58 21.28
CA LYS A 245 -4.73 21.94 20.96
C LYS A 245 -4.92 20.49 20.53
N LEU A 246 -5.95 19.81 21.04
CA LEU A 246 -6.27 18.43 20.64
C LEU A 246 -6.86 18.43 19.23
N LYS A 247 -6.16 17.82 18.27
CA LYS A 247 -6.60 17.73 16.87
C LYS A 247 -7.42 16.48 16.58
N GLY A 248 -7.32 15.47 17.43
CA GLY A 248 -8.14 14.27 17.31
C GLY A 248 -7.86 13.24 18.38
N VAL A 249 -8.64 12.16 18.32
CA VAL A 249 -8.45 10.95 19.12
C VAL A 249 -8.37 9.74 18.19
N ARG A 250 -7.50 8.78 18.52
CA ARG A 250 -7.38 7.50 17.82
C ARG A 250 -7.98 6.40 18.70
N VAL A 251 -8.94 5.66 18.14
CA VAL A 251 -9.57 4.50 18.79
C VAL A 251 -9.07 3.23 18.12
N ASP A 252 -8.41 2.35 18.90
CA ASP A 252 -7.84 1.08 18.45
C ASP A 252 -8.31 -0.13 19.27
N THR A 253 -9.50 -0.04 19.88
CA THR A 253 -10.04 -1.07 20.78
C THR A 253 -9.93 -2.49 20.19
N SER A 254 -9.33 -3.39 20.96
CA SER A 254 -9.13 -4.80 20.57
C SER A 254 -10.42 -5.49 20.14
N ARG A 255 -10.35 -6.28 19.07
CA ARG A 255 -11.48 -7.05 18.50
C ARG A 255 -12.10 -8.07 19.45
N THR A 256 -11.44 -8.40 20.56
CA THR A 256 -11.93 -9.35 21.56
C THR A 256 -12.52 -8.68 22.79
N MET A 257 -12.38 -7.35 22.91
CA MET A 257 -12.81 -6.59 24.08
C MET A 257 -14.11 -5.84 23.81
N ILE A 258 -14.96 -5.75 24.84
CA ILE A 258 -16.12 -4.85 24.89
C ILE A 258 -15.68 -3.61 25.66
N ASP A 259 -15.84 -2.42 25.08
CA ASP A 259 -15.51 -1.16 25.74
C ASP A 259 -16.39 -0.93 26.99
N GLN A 260 -15.82 -0.36 28.05
CA GLN A 260 -16.53 -0.10 29.30
C GLN A 260 -17.77 0.78 29.12
N TYR A 261 -17.83 1.59 28.07
CA TYR A 261 -19.03 2.33 27.68
C TYR A 261 -20.27 1.43 27.63
N PHE A 262 -20.17 0.24 27.03
CA PHE A 262 -21.31 -0.67 26.91
C PHE A 262 -21.65 -1.38 28.23
N LEU A 263 -20.68 -1.55 29.12
CA LEU A 263 -20.92 -2.10 30.45
C LEU A 263 -21.77 -1.16 31.31
N ARG A 264 -21.62 0.16 31.10
CA ARG A 264 -22.45 1.20 31.73
C ARG A 264 -23.76 1.45 30.97
N ASN A 265 -23.86 1.03 29.72
CA ASN A 265 -25.01 1.22 28.84
C ASN A 265 -25.56 -0.11 28.30
N GLN A 266 -25.79 -1.08 29.19
CA GLN A 266 -26.16 -2.45 28.80
C GLN A 266 -27.47 -2.53 27.99
N HIS A 267 -28.35 -1.54 28.11
CA HIS A 267 -29.58 -1.44 27.33
C HIS A 267 -29.34 -1.32 25.81
N LEU A 268 -28.13 -0.96 25.39
CA LEU A 268 -27.72 -0.93 23.98
C LEU A 268 -27.33 -2.31 23.45
N LEU A 269 -27.02 -3.28 24.31
CA LEU A 269 -26.53 -4.60 23.91
C LEU A 269 -27.66 -5.49 23.36
N GLY A 270 -27.30 -6.41 22.46
CA GLY A 270 -28.19 -7.48 21.97
C GLY A 270 -28.53 -7.43 20.48
N THR A 271 -28.27 -6.32 19.80
CA THR A 271 -28.61 -6.12 18.37
C THR A 271 -27.40 -6.00 17.43
N PHE A 272 -26.18 -5.98 17.97
CA PHE A 272 -24.94 -5.85 17.21
C PHE A 272 -23.77 -6.51 17.94
N ASP A 273 -22.59 -6.58 17.32
CA ASP A 273 -21.35 -7.06 17.96
C ASP A 273 -20.62 -5.88 18.67
N PRO A 274 -20.61 -5.81 20.01
CA PRO A 274 -20.07 -4.69 20.76
C PRO A 274 -18.53 -4.72 20.88
N ARG A 275 -17.86 -5.67 20.23
CA ARG A 275 -16.42 -5.87 20.40
C ARG A 275 -15.56 -5.05 19.44
N GLY A 276 -14.44 -4.57 19.96
CA GLY A 276 -13.51 -3.70 19.26
C GLY A 276 -14.15 -2.40 18.79
N VAL A 277 -13.49 -1.72 17.86
CA VAL A 277 -14.04 -0.49 17.28
C VAL A 277 -15.33 -0.80 16.48
N ASN A 278 -16.47 -0.29 16.91
CA ASN A 278 -17.77 -0.51 16.24
C ASN A 278 -18.51 0.82 16.04
N ALA A 279 -19.56 0.80 15.22
CA ALA A 279 -20.29 2.00 14.84
C ALA A 279 -20.90 2.70 16.06
N GLU A 280 -21.51 1.93 16.95
CA GLU A 280 -22.20 2.39 18.15
C GLU A 280 -21.24 3.09 19.13
N LEU A 281 -20.03 2.55 19.30
CA LEU A 281 -18.99 3.17 20.12
C LEU A 281 -18.54 4.51 19.53
N ILE A 282 -18.38 4.58 18.21
CA ILE A 282 -17.96 5.82 17.54
C ILE A 282 -19.06 6.87 17.52
N PHE A 283 -20.33 6.48 17.36
CA PHE A 283 -21.47 7.40 17.55
C PHE A 283 -21.53 7.94 18.98
N ALA A 284 -21.37 7.07 19.98
CA ALA A 284 -21.35 7.47 21.37
C ALA A 284 -20.19 8.44 21.68
N LEU A 285 -18.99 8.13 21.18
CA LEU A 285 -17.82 8.99 21.31
C LEU A 285 -18.04 10.36 20.68
N ARG A 286 -18.53 10.40 19.43
CA ARG A 286 -18.81 11.67 18.73
C ARG A 286 -19.83 12.49 19.49
N LYS A 287 -20.94 11.87 19.91
CA LYS A 287 -21.97 12.54 20.71
C LYS A 287 -21.40 13.11 22.00
N ALA A 288 -20.61 12.34 22.74
CA ALA A 288 -20.04 12.79 24.00
C ALA A 288 -19.10 13.99 23.83
N LEU A 289 -18.25 13.98 22.80
CA LEU A 289 -17.41 15.13 22.46
C LEU A 289 -18.25 16.34 22.05
N ASP A 290 -19.30 16.15 21.26
CA ASP A 290 -20.18 17.22 20.78
C ASP A 290 -21.01 17.85 21.89
N ASP A 291 -21.49 17.06 22.85
CA ASP A 291 -22.25 17.56 24.01
C ASP A 291 -21.40 18.51 24.90
N GLU A 292 -20.06 18.38 24.86
CA GLU A 292 -19.12 19.26 25.54
C GLU A 292 -18.50 20.33 24.63
N GLY A 293 -18.97 20.45 23.39
CA GLY A 293 -18.55 21.47 22.43
C GLY A 293 -17.26 21.16 21.67
N PHE A 294 -16.70 19.95 21.77
CA PHE A 294 -15.46 19.53 21.11
C PHE A 294 -15.67 19.06 19.65
N HIS A 295 -16.44 19.82 18.86
CA HIS A 295 -16.78 19.48 17.47
C HIS A 295 -15.58 19.41 16.53
N HIS A 296 -14.47 20.07 16.87
CA HIS A 296 -13.23 20.09 16.08
C HIS A 296 -12.36 18.84 16.25
N VAL A 297 -12.56 18.07 17.32
CA VAL A 297 -11.73 16.89 17.63
C VAL A 297 -12.04 15.78 16.63
N ARG A 298 -11.11 15.49 15.71
CA ARG A 298 -11.28 14.44 14.70
C ARG A 298 -11.25 13.04 15.31
N ILE A 299 -11.98 12.09 14.72
CA ILE A 299 -11.97 10.68 15.13
C ILE A 299 -11.20 9.84 14.11
N VAL A 300 -10.09 9.28 14.56
CA VAL A 300 -9.27 8.31 13.81
C VAL A 300 -9.58 6.92 14.32
N VAL A 301 -9.80 5.96 13.43
CA VAL A 301 -10.03 4.57 13.83
C VAL A 301 -9.02 3.63 13.18
N SER A 302 -8.55 2.65 13.95
CA SER A 302 -7.66 1.59 13.47
C SER A 302 -8.09 0.22 14.03
N GLY A 303 -7.30 -0.82 13.80
CA GLY A 303 -7.55 -2.14 14.39
C GLY A 303 -8.45 -3.02 13.52
N GLY A 304 -7.85 -3.68 12.53
CA GLY A 304 -8.52 -4.68 11.69
C GLY A 304 -9.57 -4.12 10.73
N PHE A 305 -9.44 -2.86 10.29
CA PHE A 305 -10.25 -2.34 9.19
C PHE A 305 -9.89 -3.02 7.87
N SER A 306 -10.89 -3.13 6.99
CA SER A 306 -10.78 -3.69 5.64
C SER A 306 -11.77 -2.94 4.76
N GLU A 307 -11.68 -3.13 3.43
CA GLU A 307 -12.63 -2.53 2.47
C GLU A 307 -14.10 -2.71 2.90
N LYS A 308 -14.50 -3.95 3.24
CA LYS A 308 -15.87 -4.26 3.64
C LYS A 308 -16.30 -3.50 4.89
N ARG A 309 -15.45 -3.45 5.91
CA ARG A 309 -15.77 -2.78 7.19
C ARG A 309 -15.80 -1.27 7.03
N ILE A 310 -14.90 -0.70 6.24
CA ILE A 310 -14.92 0.74 5.94
C ILE A 310 -16.20 1.08 5.18
N LEU A 311 -16.56 0.30 4.16
CA LEU A 311 -17.80 0.52 3.41
C LEU A 311 -19.04 0.44 4.31
N GLU A 312 -19.06 -0.47 5.29
CA GLU A 312 -20.14 -0.56 6.28
C GLU A 312 -20.21 0.68 7.17
N PHE A 313 -19.08 1.17 7.67
CA PHE A 313 -19.02 2.42 8.45
C PHE A 313 -19.51 3.61 7.63
N GLU A 314 -19.06 3.72 6.38
CA GLU A 314 -19.45 4.82 5.50
C GLU A 314 -20.94 4.77 5.12
N LYS A 315 -21.51 3.58 4.87
CA LYS A 315 -22.95 3.40 4.60
C LYS A 315 -23.83 3.86 5.76
N HIS A 316 -23.38 3.66 6.99
CA HIS A 316 -24.09 4.09 8.18
C HIS A 316 -23.76 5.52 8.60
N ASN A 317 -22.92 6.24 7.84
CA ASN A 317 -22.43 7.58 8.19
C ASN A 317 -21.79 7.63 9.58
N VAL A 318 -21.04 6.59 9.96
CA VAL A 318 -20.29 6.58 11.21
C VAL A 318 -19.30 7.76 11.22
N PRO A 319 -19.24 8.57 12.29
CA PRO A 319 -18.48 9.82 12.32
C PRO A 319 -16.98 9.59 12.51
N VAL A 320 -16.36 8.96 11.52
CA VAL A 320 -14.92 8.76 11.39
C VAL A 320 -14.37 9.81 10.43
N ASP A 321 -13.23 10.39 10.75
CA ASP A 321 -12.51 11.34 9.90
C ASP A 321 -11.37 10.69 9.12
N MET A 322 -10.78 9.62 9.65
CA MET A 322 -9.62 8.94 9.04
C MET A 322 -9.51 7.48 9.47
N TYR A 323 -9.04 6.63 8.55
CA TYR A 323 -8.86 5.20 8.76
C TYR A 323 -7.38 4.81 8.78
N GLY A 324 -6.94 4.11 9.82
CA GLY A 324 -5.66 3.39 9.86
C GLY A 324 -5.86 1.93 9.48
N VAL A 325 -5.17 1.48 8.43
CA VAL A 325 -5.36 0.13 7.86
C VAL A 325 -4.00 -0.55 7.66
N GLY A 326 -3.86 -1.76 8.22
CA GLY A 326 -2.63 -2.55 8.16
C GLY A 326 -2.75 -3.79 7.26
N GLY A 327 -2.41 -4.96 7.80
CA GLY A 327 -2.19 -6.21 7.08
C GLY A 327 -3.24 -6.68 6.07
N SER A 328 -4.48 -6.19 6.11
CA SER A 328 -5.44 -6.47 5.02
C SER A 328 -4.98 -5.96 3.66
N LEU A 329 -4.12 -4.92 3.64
CA LEU A 329 -3.61 -4.28 2.43
C LEU A 329 -2.46 -5.05 1.77
N LEU A 330 -1.75 -5.89 2.53
CA LEU A 330 -0.59 -6.65 2.04
C LEU A 330 -0.95 -8.00 1.43
N LYS A 331 -2.24 -8.39 1.46
CA LYS A 331 -2.68 -9.67 0.91
C LYS A 331 -2.45 -9.72 -0.60
N LEU A 332 -1.56 -10.59 -1.03
CA LEU A 332 -1.29 -10.87 -2.44
C LEU A 332 -2.48 -11.63 -3.04
N LYS A 333 -3.09 -11.05 -4.07
CA LYS A 333 -4.23 -11.63 -4.78
C LYS A 333 -4.03 -11.66 -6.29
N ILE A 334 -3.19 -10.76 -6.80
CA ILE A 334 -2.97 -10.57 -8.22
C ILE A 334 -1.65 -11.23 -8.58
N GLY A 335 -1.72 -12.34 -9.30
CA GLY A 335 -0.55 -13.00 -9.86
C GLY A 335 -0.32 -12.54 -11.30
N PHE A 336 0.94 -12.22 -11.63
CA PHE A 336 1.35 -11.96 -13.01
C PHE A 336 1.91 -13.21 -13.65
N THR A 337 1.93 -13.20 -14.98
CA THR A 337 2.60 -14.20 -15.79
C THR A 337 3.25 -13.52 -16.98
N GLY A 338 4.53 -13.78 -17.16
CA GLY A 338 5.22 -13.57 -18.43
C GLY A 338 5.03 -14.77 -19.36
N ASP A 339 4.69 -14.53 -20.62
CA ASP A 339 4.68 -15.58 -21.65
C ASP A 339 5.34 -15.07 -22.94
N ASN A 340 6.19 -15.91 -23.54
CA ASN A 340 6.72 -15.69 -24.88
C ASN A 340 5.61 -15.91 -25.92
N VAL A 341 5.42 -14.94 -26.81
CA VAL A 341 4.29 -14.91 -27.75
C VAL A 341 4.69 -14.83 -29.23
N MET A 342 5.91 -14.37 -29.51
CA MET A 342 6.50 -14.29 -30.85
C MET A 342 7.94 -14.79 -30.84
N LEU A 343 8.37 -15.42 -31.93
CA LEU A 343 9.75 -15.81 -32.22
C LEU A 343 10.11 -15.29 -33.63
N ASN A 344 11.15 -14.48 -33.74
CA ASN A 344 11.63 -13.88 -35.00
C ASN A 344 10.51 -13.23 -35.82
N GLY A 345 9.65 -12.46 -35.15
CA GLY A 345 8.52 -11.76 -35.77
C GLY A 345 7.34 -12.67 -36.18
N LYS A 346 7.39 -13.97 -35.90
CA LYS A 346 6.31 -14.92 -36.18
C LYS A 346 5.63 -15.37 -34.90
N HIS A 347 4.32 -15.62 -34.97
CA HIS A 347 3.59 -16.17 -33.84
C HIS A 347 4.15 -17.55 -33.45
N GLN A 348 4.62 -17.65 -32.21
CA GLN A 348 5.09 -18.89 -31.61
C GLN A 348 4.93 -18.75 -30.09
N ALA A 349 3.94 -19.45 -29.54
CA ALA A 349 3.58 -19.33 -28.13
C ALA A 349 3.12 -20.68 -27.57
N LYS A 350 3.15 -20.80 -26.24
CA LYS A 350 2.51 -21.92 -25.54
C LYS A 350 1.00 -21.97 -25.88
N SER A 351 0.43 -23.17 -25.97
CA SER A 351 -1.01 -23.36 -26.20
C SER A 351 -1.87 -22.47 -25.28
N GLY A 352 -2.82 -21.76 -25.89
CA GLY A 352 -3.69 -20.80 -25.19
C GLY A 352 -3.09 -19.39 -25.01
N ARG A 353 -1.83 -19.18 -25.42
CA ARG A 353 -1.18 -17.86 -25.46
C ARG A 353 -1.11 -17.36 -26.89
N ARG A 354 -1.20 -16.04 -27.03
CA ARG A 354 -1.08 -15.32 -28.29
C ARG A 354 -0.59 -13.92 -28.00
N PHE A 355 0.03 -13.31 -29.00
CA PHE A 355 0.34 -11.89 -28.95
C PHE A 355 -0.96 -11.09 -28.76
N ARG A 356 -0.98 -10.21 -27.77
CA ARG A 356 -2.10 -9.33 -27.44
C ARG A 356 -1.62 -7.89 -27.57
N PRO A 357 -1.92 -7.18 -28.66
CA PRO A 357 -1.57 -5.77 -28.77
C PRO A 357 -2.33 -4.99 -27.70
N ASN A 358 -1.65 -4.05 -27.07
CA ASN A 358 -2.28 -3.07 -26.20
C ASN A 358 -1.90 -1.66 -26.69
N PRO A 359 -2.84 -0.89 -27.26
CA PRO A 359 -2.56 0.43 -27.82
C PRO A 359 -2.21 1.49 -26.75
N ARG A 360 -2.42 1.19 -25.46
CA ARG A 360 -2.04 2.06 -24.34
C ARG A 360 -0.56 1.96 -23.97
N LEU A 361 0.16 0.93 -24.44
CA LEU A 361 1.55 0.77 -24.10
C LEU A 361 2.39 1.86 -24.74
N GLU A 362 3.27 2.48 -23.94
CA GLU A 362 4.22 3.46 -24.42
C GLU A 362 5.61 2.83 -24.52
N LYS A 363 6.37 3.22 -25.55
CA LYS A 363 7.77 2.82 -25.69
C LYS A 363 8.57 3.40 -24.52
N VAL A 364 9.42 2.59 -23.93
CA VAL A 364 10.35 3.00 -22.88
C VAL A 364 11.64 3.44 -23.53
N GLU A 365 11.94 4.73 -23.45
CA GLU A 365 13.22 5.29 -23.92
C GLU A 365 14.36 4.93 -22.96
N PHE A 366 15.55 4.71 -23.51
CA PHE A 366 16.73 4.34 -22.74
C PHE A 366 17.37 5.51 -21.99
#